data_AF-A0A2A2K557-F1
#
_entry.id   AF-A0A2A2K557-F1
#
_cell.length_a   1.000
_cell.length_b   1.000
_cell.length_c   1.000
_cell.angle_alpha   90.00
_cell.angle_beta   90.00
_cell.angle_gamma   90.00
#
_symmetry.space_group_name_H-M   'P 1'
#
loop_
_entity.id
_entity.type
_entity.pdbx_description
1 polymer ?
#
loop_
_entity_poly.entity_id
_entity_poly.type
_entity_poly.pdbx_seq_one_letter_code
_entity_poly.pdbx_strand_id
1 'polypeptide(L)'
;MGNGRILADKEGYIKIPDAVISRRDLVEEVFGECIANKDFDLLSRRVILTTTNERVHELNARVLELIGDEEERAYLSVDTVDSNEPNTVINYPPEFLHSYSESGLPPHELRLKVNSPVMLKRNLNPSAGLCNGTRLRVKKELGRGF
;
A
#
# COMPACT_ATOMS: atom_id res chain seq x y z
N MET A 1 -17.80 -15.26 -7.53
CA MET A 1 -18.15 -15.72 -6.16
C MET A 1 -19.03 -14.68 -5.49
N GLY A 2 -19.85 -15.05 -4.51
CA GLY A 2 -20.70 -14.09 -3.78
C GLY A 2 -22.05 -13.73 -4.42
N ASN A 3 -22.48 -14.43 -5.46
CA ASN A 3 -23.79 -14.24 -6.11
C ASN A 3 -24.86 -15.26 -5.68
N GLY A 4 -24.59 -16.04 -4.63
CA GLY A 4 -25.52 -17.06 -4.09
C GLY A 4 -25.76 -18.28 -4.99
N ARG A 5 -25.02 -18.44 -6.09
CA ARG A 5 -25.25 -19.53 -7.07
C ARG A 5 -24.38 -20.78 -6.87
N ILE A 6 -23.33 -20.70 -6.05
CA ILE A 6 -22.46 -21.85 -5.79
C ILE A 6 -23.08 -22.67 -4.66
N LEU A 7 -23.39 -23.92 -4.94
CA LEU A 7 -23.99 -24.84 -3.97
C LEU A 7 -22.94 -25.22 -2.91
N ALA A 8 -23.36 -25.17 -1.65
CA ALA A 8 -22.59 -25.73 -0.55
C ALA A 8 -22.69 -27.26 -0.54
N ASP A 9 -21.68 -27.92 -0.01
CA ASP A 9 -21.72 -29.36 0.24
C ASP A 9 -22.61 -29.71 1.45
N LYS A 10 -22.64 -31.00 1.82
CA LYS A 10 -23.47 -31.52 2.91
C LYS A 10 -23.10 -30.93 4.29
N GLU A 11 -21.92 -30.33 4.41
CA GLU A 11 -21.42 -29.73 5.65
C GLU A 11 -21.48 -28.18 5.60
N GLY A 12 -22.01 -27.62 4.52
CA GLY A 12 -22.16 -26.17 4.35
C GLY A 12 -20.93 -25.48 3.77
N TYR A 13 -19.90 -26.21 3.34
CA TYR A 13 -18.72 -25.61 2.72
C TYR A 13 -18.92 -25.37 1.23
N ILE A 14 -18.39 -24.24 0.75
CA ILE A 14 -18.38 -23.90 -0.67
C ILE A 14 -17.02 -24.26 -1.23
N LYS A 15 -16.97 -25.16 -2.21
CA LYS A 15 -15.75 -25.44 -2.95
C LYS A 15 -15.39 -24.25 -3.83
N ILE A 16 -14.20 -23.70 -3.63
CA ILE A 16 -13.64 -22.62 -4.45
C ILE A 16 -13.24 -23.20 -5.82
N PRO A 17 -13.85 -22.78 -6.95
CA PRO A 17 -13.40 -23.19 -8.27
C PRO A 17 -11.92 -22.90 -8.53
N ASP A 18 -11.22 -23.86 -9.13
CA ASP A 18 -9.79 -23.74 -9.46
C ASP A 18 -9.49 -22.52 -10.34
N ALA A 19 -10.44 -22.08 -11.16
CA ALA A 19 -10.29 -20.91 -12.03
C ALA A 19 -10.11 -19.57 -11.29
N VAL A 20 -10.39 -19.52 -9.98
CA VAL A 20 -10.19 -18.31 -9.16
C VAL A 20 -9.08 -18.47 -8.12
N ILE A 21 -8.34 -19.58 -8.18
CA ILE A 21 -7.21 -19.86 -7.30
C ILE A 21 -5.93 -19.65 -8.11
N SER A 22 -5.17 -18.63 -7.76
CA SER A 22 -3.79 -18.53 -8.26
C SER A 22 -2.92 -19.56 -7.55
N ARG A 23 -2.09 -20.27 -8.32
CA ARG A 23 -1.04 -21.18 -7.81
C ARG A 23 0.36 -20.60 -8.02
N ARG A 24 0.45 -19.35 -8.45
CA ARG A 24 1.68 -18.67 -8.83
C ARG A 24 1.93 -17.50 -7.89
N ASP A 25 2.97 -16.77 -8.23
CA ASP A 25 3.22 -15.46 -7.66
C ASP A 25 2.06 -14.50 -7.97
N LEU A 26 1.32 -14.09 -6.95
CA LEU A 26 0.14 -13.25 -7.11
C LEU A 26 0.46 -11.82 -7.58
N VAL A 27 1.66 -11.30 -7.28
CA VAL A 27 2.05 -9.95 -7.74
C VAL A 27 2.35 -9.99 -9.23
N GLU A 28 3.09 -10.99 -9.69
CA GLU A 28 3.34 -11.22 -11.12
C GLU A 28 2.04 -11.44 -11.88
N GLU A 29 1.13 -12.27 -11.35
CA GLU A 29 -0.14 -12.58 -12.01
C GLU A 29 -1.06 -11.35 -12.12
N VAL A 30 -1.05 -10.48 -11.12
CA VAL A 30 -1.94 -9.30 -11.09
C VAL A 30 -1.33 -8.09 -11.79
N PHE A 31 -0.02 -7.89 -11.66
CA PHE A 31 0.67 -6.66 -12.08
C PHE A 31 1.73 -6.87 -13.16
N GLY A 32 2.27 -8.08 -13.34
CA GLY A 32 3.40 -8.35 -14.24
C GLY A 32 3.14 -7.94 -15.68
N GLU A 33 2.00 -8.32 -16.25
CA GLU A 33 1.62 -7.91 -17.62
C GLU A 33 1.43 -6.40 -17.75
N CYS A 34 0.86 -5.75 -16.73
CA CYS A 34 0.66 -4.30 -16.73
C CYS A 34 2.00 -3.57 -16.79
N ILE A 35 2.98 -4.06 -16.02
CA ILE A 35 4.32 -3.44 -15.94
C ILE A 35 5.12 -3.73 -17.20
N ALA A 36 5.13 -4.98 -17.68
CA ALA A 36 5.83 -5.37 -18.91
C ALA A 36 5.35 -4.57 -20.13
N ASN A 37 4.04 -4.30 -20.22
CA ASN A 37 3.45 -3.51 -21.29
C ASN A 37 3.48 -1.99 -21.04
N LYS A 38 4.01 -1.54 -19.89
CA LYS A 38 3.96 -0.15 -19.42
C LYS A 38 2.54 0.43 -19.36
N ASP A 39 1.54 -0.42 -19.14
CA ASP A 39 0.14 -0.02 -18.94
C ASP A 39 -0.09 0.33 -17.46
N PHE A 40 0.41 1.50 -17.09
CA PHE A 40 0.30 2.02 -15.73
C PHE A 40 -1.12 2.46 -15.36
N ASP A 41 -2.01 2.65 -16.33
CA ASP A 41 -3.41 2.96 -16.09
C ASP A 41 -4.17 1.70 -15.66
N LEU A 42 -3.91 0.55 -16.30
CA LEU A 42 -4.40 -0.74 -15.84
C LEU A 42 -3.81 -1.12 -14.49
N LEU A 43 -2.51 -0.91 -14.30
CA LEU A 43 -1.82 -1.13 -13.02
C LEU A 43 -2.52 -0.40 -11.87
N SER A 44 -2.88 0.88 -12.07
CA SER A 44 -3.53 1.72 -11.08
C SER A 44 -4.95 1.26 -10.72
N ARG A 45 -5.56 0.37 -11.52
CA ARG A 45 -6.89 -0.19 -11.29
C ARG A 45 -6.86 -1.55 -10.59
N ARG A 46 -5.72 -2.23 -10.57
CA ARG A 46 -5.53 -3.53 -9.90
C ARG A 46 -5.28 -3.38 -8.41
N VAL A 47 -5.69 -4.34 -7.59
CA VAL A 47 -5.45 -4.34 -6.14
C VAL A 47 -5.34 -5.77 -5.64
N ILE A 48 -4.46 -5.99 -4.65
CA ILE A 48 -4.41 -7.23 -3.89
C ILE A 48 -4.91 -6.90 -2.47
N LEU A 49 -5.86 -7.68 -1.98
CA LEU A 49 -6.37 -7.57 -0.62
C LEU A 49 -5.85 -8.75 0.21
N THR A 50 -5.45 -8.48 1.44
CA THR A 50 -4.97 -9.49 2.39
C THR A 50 -5.47 -9.16 3.79
N THR A 51 -5.33 -10.11 4.72
CA THR A 51 -5.91 -10.05 6.06
C THR A 51 -5.08 -9.26 7.07
N THR A 52 -3.76 -9.08 6.84
CA THR A 52 -2.85 -8.42 7.79
C THR A 52 -2.06 -7.28 7.13
N ASN A 53 -1.75 -6.24 7.90
CA ASN A 53 -0.93 -5.12 7.43
C ASN A 53 0.50 -5.56 7.09
N GLU A 54 1.08 -6.48 7.86
CA GLU A 54 2.39 -7.07 7.56
C GLU A 54 2.43 -7.65 6.14
N ARG A 55 1.42 -8.46 5.78
CA ARG A 55 1.32 -9.02 4.43
C ARG A 55 1.07 -7.94 3.37
N VAL A 56 0.35 -6.86 3.70
CA VAL A 56 0.21 -5.69 2.81
C VAL A 56 1.57 -5.05 2.56
N HIS A 57 2.40 -4.86 3.58
CA HIS A 57 3.73 -4.26 3.43
C HIS A 57 4.64 -5.10 2.54
N GLU A 58 4.68 -6.41 2.76
CA GLU A 58 5.44 -7.34 1.91
C GLU A 58 4.99 -7.28 0.44
N LEU A 59 3.69 -7.32 0.19
CA LEU A 59 3.15 -7.29 -1.17
C LEU A 59 3.41 -5.94 -1.84
N ASN A 60 3.25 -4.83 -1.12
CA ASN A 60 3.51 -3.49 -1.64
C ASN A 60 4.99 -3.30 -2.00
N ALA A 61 5.91 -3.76 -1.15
CA ALA A 61 7.34 -3.72 -1.43
C ALA A 61 7.67 -4.50 -2.71
N ARG A 62 7.10 -5.69 -2.86
CA ARG A 62 7.33 -6.53 -4.04
C ARG A 62 6.74 -5.94 -5.33
N VAL A 63 5.60 -5.25 -5.24
CA VAL A 63 5.05 -4.49 -6.38
C VAL A 63 5.99 -3.33 -6.77
N LEU A 64 6.57 -2.63 -5.80
CA LEU A 64 7.56 -1.57 -6.07
C LEU A 64 8.84 -2.11 -6.72
N GLU A 65 9.33 -3.27 -6.28
CA GLU A 65 10.44 -3.97 -6.92
C GLU A 65 10.10 -4.30 -8.39
N LEU A 66 8.88 -4.77 -8.64
CA LEU A 66 8.44 -5.16 -9.99
C LEU A 66 8.28 -3.99 -10.96
N ILE A 67 7.91 -2.78 -10.49
CA ILE A 67 7.72 -1.58 -11.33
C ILE A 67 9.00 -1.17 -12.12
N GLY A 68 10.13 -1.84 -11.86
CA GLY A 68 11.31 -1.82 -12.72
C GLY A 68 12.34 -0.78 -12.32
N ASP A 69 13.11 -0.30 -13.31
CA ASP A 69 14.30 0.54 -13.15
C ASP A 69 14.03 2.00 -12.77
N GLU A 70 12.77 2.38 -12.53
CA GLU A 70 12.45 3.72 -12.05
C GLU A 70 13.14 3.96 -10.70
N GLU A 71 13.74 5.15 -10.56
CA GLU A 71 14.42 5.55 -9.34
C GLU A 71 13.44 5.46 -8.17
N GLU A 72 13.86 4.74 -7.12
CA GLU A 72 13.08 4.65 -5.90
C GLU A 72 13.47 5.76 -4.96
N ARG A 73 12.46 6.42 -4.39
CA ARG A 73 12.66 7.47 -3.40
C ARG A 73 12.03 7.12 -2.07
N ALA A 74 12.85 7.18 -1.04
CA ALA A 74 12.43 7.09 0.35
C ALA A 74 12.08 8.48 0.90
N TYR A 75 10.88 8.61 1.47
CA TYR A 75 10.43 9.76 2.24
C TYR A 75 10.38 9.35 3.71
N LEU A 76 11.25 9.95 4.51
CA LEU A 76 11.33 9.70 5.95
C LEU A 76 10.42 10.69 6.70
N SER A 77 9.66 10.22 7.68
CA SER A 77 8.92 11.09 8.58
C SER A 77 9.88 11.84 9.51
N VAL A 78 9.43 13.01 9.97
CA VAL A 78 10.06 13.76 11.04
C VAL A 78 9.15 13.62 12.24
N ASP A 79 9.47 12.68 13.12
CA ASP A 79 8.65 12.36 14.29
C ASP A 79 9.16 13.12 15.51
N THR A 80 8.30 13.90 16.13
CA THR A 80 8.60 14.64 17.36
C THR A 80 7.44 14.51 18.33
N VAL A 81 7.77 14.52 19.63
CA VAL A 81 6.76 14.59 20.68
C VAL A 81 6.46 16.05 20.97
N ASP A 82 5.18 16.42 20.88
CA ASP A 82 4.72 17.74 21.32
C ASP A 82 4.55 17.70 22.85
N SER A 83 5.56 18.17 23.58
CA SER A 83 5.55 18.23 25.03
C SER A 83 6.40 19.38 25.53
N ASN A 84 5.83 20.20 26.41
CA ASN A 84 6.54 21.30 27.07
C ASN A 84 7.44 20.82 28.24
N GLU A 85 7.48 19.51 28.50
CA GLU A 85 8.28 18.94 29.59
C GLU A 85 9.64 18.46 29.06
N PRO A 86 10.76 18.89 29.66
CA PRO A 86 12.10 18.56 29.18
C PRO A 86 12.44 17.05 29.27
N ASN A 87 11.72 16.30 30.10
CA ASN A 87 11.94 14.85 30.28
C ASN A 87 11.24 13.99 29.21
N THR A 88 10.34 14.53 28.40
CA THR A 88 9.56 13.74 27.44
C THR A 88 10.41 13.27 26.25
N VAL A 89 11.42 14.05 25.86
CA VAL A 89 12.40 13.67 24.82
C VAL A 89 13.25 12.46 25.26
N ILE A 90 13.49 12.30 26.56
CA ILE A 90 14.24 11.16 27.12
C ILE A 90 13.38 9.89 27.14
N ASN A 91 12.07 10.04 27.34
CA ASN A 91 11.13 8.92 27.42
C ASN A 91 10.74 8.34 26.06
N TYR A 92 10.87 9.11 24.97
CA TYR A 92 10.47 8.70 23.62
C TYR A 92 11.60 8.99 22.63
N PRO A 93 12.63 8.11 22.57
CA PRO A 93 13.72 8.28 21.63
C PRO A 93 13.20 8.16 20.18
N PRO A 94 13.88 8.79 19.20
CA PRO A 94 13.43 8.78 17.81
C PRO A 94 13.29 7.36 17.25
N GLU A 95 14.15 6.42 17.64
CA GLU A 95 14.05 5.01 17.23
C GLU A 95 12.74 4.36 17.69
N PHE A 96 12.25 4.74 18.87
CA PHE A 96 10.95 4.28 19.36
C PHE A 96 9.81 4.89 18.53
N LEU A 97 9.89 6.18 18.20
CA LEU A 97 8.90 6.85 17.35
C LEU A 97 8.88 6.28 15.93
N HIS A 98 10.05 5.95 15.37
CA HIS A 98 10.17 5.36 14.03
C HIS A 98 9.58 3.93 13.99
N SER A 99 9.59 3.22 15.12
CA SER A 99 8.97 1.88 15.24
C SER A 99 7.44 1.92 15.37
N TYR A 100 6.88 3.10 15.60
CA TYR A 100 5.45 3.29 15.82
C TYR A 100 4.67 3.14 14.50
N SER A 101 4.00 2.00 14.34
CA SER A 101 3.27 1.62 13.11
C SER A 101 1.77 1.35 13.39
N GLU A 102 1.18 2.13 14.29
CA GLU A 102 -0.25 2.02 14.62
C GLU A 102 -1.17 2.33 13.43
N SER A 103 -2.35 1.72 13.45
CA SER A 103 -3.38 1.90 12.42
C SER A 103 -3.88 3.35 12.37
N GLY A 104 -3.33 4.14 11.46
CA GLY A 104 -3.75 5.54 11.23
C GLY A 104 -2.61 6.52 11.03
N LEU A 105 -1.38 6.13 11.40
CA LEU A 105 -0.18 6.89 11.08
C LEU A 105 0.45 6.34 9.80
N PRO A 106 0.98 7.22 8.91
CA PRO A 106 1.82 6.78 7.81
C PRO A 106 3.08 6.10 8.37
N PRO A 107 3.68 5.15 7.62
CA PRO A 107 4.93 4.54 8.03
C PRO A 107 6.04 5.59 8.12
N HIS A 108 7.01 5.35 9.00
CA HIS A 108 8.19 6.22 9.13
C HIS A 108 8.92 6.38 7.80
N GLU A 109 9.06 5.29 7.05
CA GLU A 109 9.64 5.30 5.71
C GLU A 109 8.56 4.98 4.67
N LEU A 110 8.36 5.91 3.73
CA LEU A 110 7.52 5.71 2.56
C LEU A 110 8.39 5.66 1.30
N ARG A 111 8.50 4.47 0.71
CA ARG A 111 9.22 4.23 -0.55
C ARG A 111 8.26 4.34 -1.73
N LEU A 112 8.59 5.16 -2.74
CA LEU A 112 7.80 5.36 -3.95
C LEU A 112 8.68 5.26 -5.19
N LYS A 113 8.02 4.99 -6.33
CA LYS A 113 8.58 5.07 -7.68
C LYS A 113 7.58 5.81 -8.56
N VAL A 114 8.05 6.41 -9.65
CA VAL A 114 7.15 6.92 -10.68
C VAL A 114 6.27 5.77 -11.20
N ASN A 115 4.99 6.08 -11.45
CA ASN A 115 3.92 5.16 -11.82
C ASN A 115 3.40 4.23 -10.71
N SER A 116 3.93 4.29 -9.49
CA SER A 116 3.39 3.50 -8.39
C SER A 116 1.96 3.95 -8.02
N PRO A 117 1.06 3.00 -7.72
CA PRO A 117 -0.26 3.30 -7.21
C PRO A 117 -0.16 3.64 -5.72
N VAL A 118 -0.79 4.74 -5.31
CA VAL A 118 -0.84 5.19 -3.92
C VAL A 118 -2.27 5.42 -3.48
N MET A 119 -2.52 5.41 -2.17
CA MET A 119 -3.82 5.64 -1.59
C MET A 119 -3.72 6.71 -0.51
N LEU A 120 -4.62 7.69 -0.54
CA LEU A 120 -4.70 8.70 0.51
C LEU A 120 -5.13 8.06 1.83
N LYS A 121 -4.40 8.37 2.90
CA LYS A 121 -4.74 7.97 4.28
C LYS A 121 -5.47 9.07 5.07
N ARG A 122 -5.51 10.28 4.52
CA ARG A 122 -6.16 11.45 5.12
C ARG A 122 -6.91 12.24 4.05
N ASN A 123 -7.91 13.00 4.47
CA ASN A 123 -8.65 13.89 3.58
C ASN A 123 -7.77 15.08 3.20
N LEU A 124 -7.56 15.28 1.90
CA LEU A 124 -6.81 16.42 1.38
C LEU A 124 -7.75 17.51 0.87
N ASN A 125 -8.77 17.13 0.10
CA ASN A 125 -9.80 18.03 -0.40
C ASN A 125 -11.09 17.23 -0.66
N PRO A 126 -11.98 17.13 0.35
CA PRO A 126 -13.23 16.39 0.22
C PRO A 126 -14.14 16.88 -0.90
N SER A 127 -14.18 18.21 -1.12
CA SER A 127 -15.00 18.82 -2.17
C SER A 127 -14.57 18.40 -3.57
N ALA A 128 -13.29 18.06 -3.75
CA ALA A 128 -12.74 17.52 -5.01
C ALA A 128 -12.69 15.98 -5.05
N GLY A 129 -13.22 15.29 -4.04
CA GLY A 129 -13.17 13.82 -3.93
C GLY A 129 -11.81 13.26 -3.51
N LEU A 130 -10.89 14.09 -3.01
CA LEU A 130 -9.58 13.68 -2.50
C LEU A 130 -9.69 13.36 -1.00
N CYS A 131 -10.33 12.23 -0.71
CA CYS A 131 -10.59 11.72 0.63
C CYS A 131 -9.69 10.54 0.97
N ASN A 132 -9.72 10.10 2.23
CA ASN A 132 -9.17 8.83 2.63
C ASN A 132 -9.71 7.69 1.74
N GLY A 133 -8.83 6.83 1.24
CA GLY A 133 -9.15 5.75 0.30
C GLY A 133 -9.04 6.13 -1.18
N THR A 134 -8.93 7.42 -1.54
CA THR A 134 -8.74 7.83 -2.93
C THR A 134 -7.42 7.29 -3.47
N ARG A 135 -7.49 6.59 -4.61
CA ARG A 135 -6.33 6.00 -5.29
C ARG A 135 -5.78 6.96 -6.33
N LEU A 136 -4.46 7.14 -6.32
CA LEU A 136 -3.73 8.01 -7.23
C LEU A 136 -2.54 7.25 -7.82
N ARG A 137 -1.92 7.82 -8.86
CA ARG A 137 -0.68 7.32 -9.45
C ARG A 137 0.41 8.39 -9.34
N VAL A 138 1.60 8.01 -8.91
CA VAL A 138 2.76 8.91 -8.89
C VAL A 138 3.13 9.27 -10.33
N LYS A 139 3.03 10.54 -10.70
CA LYS A 139 3.46 11.03 -12.02
C LYS A 139 4.86 11.61 -12.04
N LYS A 140 5.31 12.11 -10.89
CA LYS A 140 6.62 12.70 -10.67
C LYS A 140 6.91 12.69 -9.18
N GLU A 141 8.18 12.51 -8.82
CA GLU A 141 8.66 12.62 -7.46
C GLU A 141 9.12 14.05 -7.17
N LEU A 142 8.91 14.50 -5.93
CA LEU A 142 9.38 15.82 -5.50
C LEU A 142 10.87 15.73 -5.19
N GLY A 143 11.67 16.60 -5.82
CA GLY A 143 13.08 16.82 -5.50
C GLY A 143 13.28 17.24 -4.03
N ARG A 144 14.48 17.01 -3.47
CA ARG A 144 14.90 17.70 -2.24
C ARG A 144 14.91 19.20 -2.54
N GLY A 145 13.93 19.91 -1.99
CA GLY A 145 13.73 21.34 -2.25
C GLY A 145 12.83 21.96 -1.18
N PHE A 146 13.31 21.91 0.06
CA PHE A 146 13.08 22.94 1.08
C PHE A 146 14.44 23.27 1.68
#